data_AF-A0A352FPK8-F1
#
_entry.id   AF-A0A352FPK8-F1
#
_cell.length_a   1.000
_cell.length_b   1.000
_cell.length_c   1.000
_cell.angle_alpha   90.00
_cell.angle_beta   90.00
_cell.angle_gamma   90.00
#
_symmetry.space_group_name_H-M   'P 1'
#
loop_
_entity.id
_entity.type
_entity.pdbx_description
1 polymer ?
#
loop_
_entity_poly.entity_id
_entity_poly.type
_entity_poly.pdbx_seq_one_letter_code
_entity_poly.pdbx_strand_id
1 'polypeptide(L)'
;SAGSPALTGPVIVKGRRQDLVLIGTREGLTAMTSADLRPLGRVTIKDDSPRGNLIAEDLDGDGVAEVIMTTRRGHLIAIHSEDGKIVWDTLVNNDSQAIAFADLDGDGFLDVIAPGAQAFATAFSGRDGATIWKDTETSDSVANHPTSYQSRGLVSVPLRSGVLVISSDASRTGLRAIEFPKPAGRPRPRAGLQ
;
A
#
# COMPACT_ATOMS: atom_id res chain seq x y z
N SER A 1 -15.56 25.03 15.24
CA SER A 1 -14.18 24.99 14.70
C SER A 1 -14.27 24.49 13.28
N ALA A 2 -14.01 25.33 12.27
CA ALA A 2 -14.13 24.91 10.87
C ALA A 2 -12.86 24.13 10.49
N GLY A 3 -12.88 22.80 10.67
CA GLY A 3 -11.79 21.93 10.27
C GLY A 3 -11.55 21.95 8.76
N SER A 4 -10.32 21.66 8.33
CA SER A 4 -10.00 21.46 6.93
C SER A 4 -10.90 20.38 6.31
N PRO A 5 -11.48 20.60 5.10
CA PRO A 5 -12.33 19.59 4.46
C PRO A 5 -11.60 18.26 4.29
N ALA A 6 -12.35 17.16 4.47
CA ALA A 6 -11.85 15.82 4.17
C ALA A 6 -11.59 15.69 2.66
N LEU A 7 -10.43 15.12 2.32
CA LEU A 7 -9.99 14.82 0.96
C LEU A 7 -10.02 13.32 0.65
N THR A 8 -10.24 12.49 1.67
CA THR A 8 -10.34 11.04 1.57
C THR A 8 -11.61 10.53 2.25
N GLY A 9 -11.99 9.29 1.94
CA GLY A 9 -12.89 8.55 2.83
C GLY A 9 -12.24 8.33 4.21
N PRO A 10 -13.03 8.19 5.29
CA PRO A 10 -12.51 7.82 6.58
C PRO A 10 -12.07 6.36 6.61
N VAL A 11 -11.03 6.07 7.39
CA VAL A 11 -10.63 4.70 7.74
C VAL A 11 -10.71 4.50 9.25
N ILE A 12 -11.12 3.31 9.68
CA ILE A 12 -11.09 2.92 11.08
C ILE A 12 -9.86 2.04 11.31
N VAL A 13 -9.09 2.34 12.35
CA VAL A 13 -7.98 1.50 12.80
C VAL A 13 -8.26 1.00 14.21
N LYS A 14 -8.05 -0.30 14.43
CA LYS A 14 -8.08 -0.91 15.76
C LYS A 14 -6.75 -0.59 16.46
N GLY A 15 -6.80 0.28 17.46
CA GLY A 15 -5.61 0.60 18.28
C GLY A 15 -5.57 -0.23 19.56
N ARG A 16 -4.40 -0.33 20.20
CA ARG A 16 -4.22 -1.08 21.46
C ARG A 16 -4.99 -0.46 22.61
N ARG A 17 -5.15 0.87 22.58
CA ARG A 17 -5.81 1.65 23.65
C ARG A 17 -7.23 2.04 23.31
N GLN A 18 -7.50 2.31 22.04
CA GLN A 18 -8.80 2.74 21.52
C GLN A 18 -8.78 2.66 19.99
N ASP A 19 -9.95 2.47 19.39
CA ASP A 19 -10.12 2.55 17.95
C ASP A 19 -10.07 4.01 17.47
N LEU A 20 -9.45 4.23 16.32
CA LEU A 20 -9.22 5.53 15.71
C LEU A 20 -10.03 5.67 14.42
N VAL A 21 -10.48 6.89 14.14
CA VAL A 21 -10.97 7.30 12.82
C VAL A 21 -9.95 8.26 12.22
N LEU A 22 -9.44 7.95 11.03
CA LEU A 22 -8.49 8.81 10.31
C LEU A 22 -9.09 9.32 9.00
N ILE A 23 -8.81 10.58 8.69
CA ILE A 23 -9.16 11.22 7.41
C ILE A 23 -7.97 12.01 6.87
N GLY A 24 -7.79 12.01 5.56
CA GLY A 24 -6.90 12.91 4.88
C GLY A 24 -7.53 14.29 4.72
N THR A 25 -6.77 15.35 4.97
CA THR A 25 -7.17 16.75 4.83
C THR A 25 -6.07 17.51 4.08
N ARG A 26 -6.30 18.79 3.77
CA ARG A 26 -5.24 19.66 3.22
C ARG A 26 -4.04 19.82 4.16
N GLU A 27 -4.22 19.56 5.45
CA GLU A 27 -3.17 19.72 6.47
C GLU A 27 -2.50 18.38 6.81
N GLY A 28 -2.78 17.33 6.03
CA GLY A 28 -2.27 15.98 6.25
C GLY A 28 -3.33 15.03 6.83
N LEU A 29 -2.88 13.99 7.52
CA LEU A 29 -3.74 12.95 8.10
C LEU A 29 -4.22 13.38 9.49
N THR A 30 -5.53 13.49 9.69
CA THR A 30 -6.13 13.86 10.98
C THR A 30 -6.69 12.61 11.66
N ALA A 31 -6.33 12.39 12.92
CA ALA A 31 -6.80 11.28 13.75
C ALA A 31 -7.83 11.77 14.78
N MET A 32 -8.88 10.98 14.98
CA MET A 32 -9.96 11.22 15.92
C MET A 32 -10.28 9.94 16.70
N THR A 33 -10.90 10.06 17.87
CA THR A 33 -11.48 8.88 18.52
C THR A 33 -12.63 8.32 17.66
N SER A 34 -12.80 7.01 17.68
CA SER A 34 -13.95 6.37 17.04
C SER A 34 -15.28 6.56 17.78
N ALA A 35 -15.24 6.82 19.09
CA ALA A 35 -16.43 6.88 19.92
C ALA A 35 -17.22 8.18 19.75
N ASP A 36 -16.52 9.31 19.60
CA ASP A 36 -17.11 10.65 19.58
C ASP A 36 -16.51 11.61 18.55
N LEU A 37 -15.61 11.11 17.69
CA LEU A 37 -14.89 11.92 16.68
C LEU A 37 -14.10 13.09 17.27
N ARG A 38 -13.74 13.04 18.56
CA ARG A 38 -12.87 14.04 19.16
C ARG A 38 -11.49 13.99 18.51
N PRO A 39 -10.95 15.12 17.99
CA PRO A 39 -9.62 15.18 17.41
C PRO A 39 -8.55 14.80 18.43
N LEU A 40 -7.60 13.96 18.01
CA LEU A 40 -6.43 13.54 18.79
C LEU A 40 -5.16 14.22 18.32
N GLY A 41 -5.05 14.48 17.02
CA GLY A 41 -3.86 15.07 16.43
C GLY A 41 -3.86 14.97 14.92
N ARG A 42 -2.74 15.38 14.31
CA ARG A 42 -2.51 15.28 12.88
C ARG A 42 -1.07 14.94 12.56
N VAL A 43 -0.90 14.24 11.44
CA VAL A 43 0.40 14.03 10.79
C VAL A 43 0.46 14.97 9.59
N THR A 44 1.37 15.93 9.65
CA THR A 44 1.61 16.86 8.55
C THR A 44 2.42 16.18 7.46
N ILE A 45 1.96 16.25 6.22
CA ILE A 45 2.73 15.86 5.04
C ILE A 45 3.23 17.15 4.40
N LYS A 46 4.56 17.30 4.28
CA LYS A 46 5.16 18.56 3.85
C LYS A 46 4.80 18.88 2.41
N ASP A 47 4.20 20.05 2.20
CA ASP A 47 3.83 20.58 0.88
C ASP A 47 2.97 19.59 0.04
N ASP A 48 2.21 18.72 0.70
CA ASP A 48 1.40 17.68 0.06
C ASP A 48 0.14 17.37 0.89
N SER A 49 -0.77 16.58 0.32
CA SER A 49 -1.98 16.15 1.01
C SER A 49 -2.41 14.76 0.55
N PRO A 50 -3.03 13.97 1.44
CA PRO A 50 -3.61 12.68 1.05
C PRO A 50 -4.69 12.86 -0.01
N ARG A 51 -4.84 11.86 -0.88
CA ARG A 51 -5.91 11.78 -1.86
C ARG A 51 -6.50 10.38 -1.93
N GLY A 52 -7.75 10.30 -2.41
CA GLY A 52 -8.41 9.03 -2.67
C GLY A 52 -8.77 8.29 -1.39
N ASN A 53 -8.43 7.02 -1.30
CA ASN A 53 -8.76 6.17 -0.15
C ASN A 53 -7.55 5.99 0.76
N LEU A 54 -7.82 5.95 2.06
CA LEU A 54 -6.88 5.48 3.06
C LEU A 54 -7.08 3.97 3.23
N ILE A 55 -6.01 3.23 3.45
CA ILE A 55 -6.05 1.80 3.72
C ILE A 55 -5.39 1.55 5.07
N ALA A 56 -5.98 0.68 5.89
CA ALA A 56 -5.39 0.22 7.14
C ALA A 56 -4.98 -1.25 6.98
N GLU A 57 -3.69 -1.54 7.13
CA GLU A 57 -3.15 -2.90 7.05
C GLU A 57 -1.98 -3.06 8.02
N ASP A 58 -1.87 -4.21 8.66
CA ASP A 58 -0.79 -4.54 9.59
C ASP A 58 0.44 -5.00 8.78
N LEU A 59 1.32 -4.05 8.43
CA LEU A 59 2.44 -4.33 7.54
C LEU A 59 3.55 -5.11 8.24
N ASP A 60 3.69 -4.92 9.55
CA ASP A 60 4.78 -5.48 10.33
C ASP A 60 4.42 -6.63 11.28
N GLY A 61 3.13 -6.97 11.36
CA GLY A 61 2.64 -8.08 12.15
C GLY A 61 2.63 -7.81 13.65
N ASP A 62 2.71 -6.54 14.08
CA ASP A 62 2.69 -6.16 15.49
C ASP A 62 1.26 -6.13 16.10
N GLY A 63 0.25 -6.38 15.27
CA GLY A 63 -1.17 -6.40 15.62
C GLY A 63 -1.85 -5.03 15.57
N VAL A 64 -1.16 -3.99 15.12
CA VAL A 64 -1.69 -2.64 14.92
C VAL A 64 -1.45 -2.22 13.47
N ALA A 65 -2.52 -1.90 12.76
CA ALA A 65 -2.40 -1.50 11.37
C ALA A 65 -1.66 -0.17 11.20
N GLU A 66 -0.79 -0.11 10.20
CA GLU A 66 -0.35 1.11 9.54
C GLU A 66 -1.49 1.69 8.69
N VAL A 67 -1.42 3.00 8.47
CA VAL A 67 -2.26 3.69 7.49
C VAL A 67 -1.43 3.95 6.24
N ILE A 68 -1.85 3.35 5.14
CA ILE A 68 -1.29 3.52 3.81
C ILE A 68 -2.13 4.53 3.05
N MET A 69 -1.48 5.49 2.40
CA MET A 69 -2.14 6.52 1.62
C MET A 69 -1.34 6.90 0.38
N THR A 70 -2.06 7.38 -0.65
CA THR A 70 -1.44 8.10 -1.76
C THR A 70 -1.63 9.60 -1.58
N THR A 71 -0.70 10.38 -2.11
CA THR A 71 -0.74 11.84 -2.02
C THR A 71 -0.94 12.51 -3.38
N ARG A 72 -1.25 13.81 -3.37
CA ARG A 72 -1.42 14.60 -4.59
C ARG A 72 -0.13 14.76 -5.40
N ARG A 73 1.04 14.66 -4.76
CA ARG A 73 2.33 14.70 -5.47
C ARG A 73 2.86 13.32 -5.85
N GLY A 74 2.02 12.28 -5.74
CA GLY A 74 2.34 10.95 -6.25
C GLY A 74 3.20 10.12 -5.30
N HIS A 75 3.20 10.44 -4.01
CA HIS A 75 3.83 9.63 -2.98
C HIS A 75 2.88 8.52 -2.51
N LEU A 76 3.46 7.39 -2.13
CA LEU A 76 2.86 6.33 -1.33
C LEU A 76 3.53 6.39 0.04
N ILE A 77 2.73 6.50 1.09
CA ILE A 77 3.23 6.74 2.46
C ILE A 77 2.55 5.74 3.39
N ALA A 78 3.34 5.11 4.27
CA ALA A 78 2.85 4.37 5.42
C ALA A 78 3.11 5.14 6.72
N ILE A 79 2.12 5.15 7.60
CA ILE A 79 2.16 5.84 8.89
C ILE A 79 1.72 4.86 9.98
N HIS A 80 2.45 4.80 11.09
CA HIS A 80 1.96 4.13 12.29
C HIS A 80 0.72 4.84 12.83
N SER A 81 -0.39 4.12 12.92
CA SER A 81 -1.69 4.71 13.24
C SER A 81 -1.78 5.27 14.66
N GLU A 82 -1.06 4.69 15.62
CA GLU A 82 -1.13 5.07 17.04
C GLU A 82 -0.34 6.34 17.38
N ASP A 83 0.85 6.52 16.81
CA ASP A 83 1.74 7.64 17.13
C ASP A 83 1.93 8.65 15.98
N GLY A 84 1.39 8.33 14.79
CA GLY A 84 1.43 9.19 13.62
C GLY A 84 2.82 9.34 13.00
N LYS A 85 3.79 8.50 13.36
CA LYS A 85 5.11 8.53 12.71
C LYS A 85 5.02 7.95 11.31
N ILE A 86 5.66 8.63 10.36
CA ILE A 86 5.88 8.11 9.02
C ILE A 86 6.85 6.93 9.13
N VAL A 87 6.42 5.75 8.68
CA VAL A 87 7.25 4.55 8.57
C VAL A 87 8.20 4.72 7.37
N TRP A 88 7.61 5.02 6.21
CA TRP A 88 8.33 5.30 4.97
C TRP A 88 7.49 6.16 4.03
N ASP A 89 8.17 6.78 3.07
CA ASP A 89 7.61 7.67 2.07
C ASP A 89 8.32 7.46 0.72
N THR A 90 7.60 6.90 -0.25
CA THR A 90 8.14 6.52 -1.55
C THR A 90 7.41 7.23 -2.68
N LEU A 91 8.17 7.90 -3.57
CA LEU A 91 7.63 8.51 -4.78
C LEU A 91 7.30 7.43 -5.83
N VAL A 92 6.02 7.27 -6.15
CA VAL A 92 5.54 6.27 -7.12
C VAL A 92 5.04 6.88 -8.43
N ASN A 93 4.79 8.20 -8.48
CA ASN A 93 4.32 8.94 -9.67
C ASN A 93 3.14 8.24 -10.38
N ASN A 94 2.23 7.69 -9.60
CA ASN A 94 1.09 6.93 -10.08
C ASN A 94 -0.22 7.52 -9.58
N ASP A 95 -1.22 7.55 -10.45
CA ASP A 95 -2.58 8.00 -10.15
C ASP A 95 -3.53 6.89 -9.70
N SER A 96 -3.15 5.62 -9.86
CA SER A 96 -3.97 4.50 -9.38
C SER A 96 -4.09 4.50 -7.86
N GLN A 97 -5.30 4.21 -7.39
CA GLN A 97 -5.64 4.06 -5.97
C GLN A 97 -5.73 2.60 -5.53
N ALA A 98 -5.56 1.65 -6.46
CA ALA A 98 -5.53 0.24 -6.13
C ALA A 98 -4.19 -0.11 -5.48
N ILE A 99 -4.24 -0.83 -4.37
CA ILE A 99 -3.08 -1.35 -3.65
C ILE A 99 -3.44 -2.78 -3.24
N ALA A 100 -2.50 -3.70 -3.34
CA ALA A 100 -2.62 -5.06 -2.81
C ALA A 100 -1.47 -5.34 -1.84
N PHE A 101 -1.68 -6.29 -0.94
CA PHE A 101 -0.71 -6.65 0.08
C PHE A 101 -0.41 -8.14 0.05
N ALA A 102 0.86 -8.51 0.18
CA ALA A 102 1.31 -9.89 0.34
C ALA A 102 2.79 -9.92 0.70
N ASP A 103 3.22 -10.93 1.43
CA ASP A 103 4.65 -11.26 1.60
C ASP A 103 5.18 -11.89 0.29
N LEU A 104 5.88 -11.10 -0.53
CA LEU A 104 6.39 -11.51 -1.84
C LEU A 104 7.83 -12.01 -1.78
N ASP A 105 8.64 -11.49 -0.85
CA ASP A 105 10.04 -11.87 -0.71
C ASP A 105 10.30 -12.91 0.40
N GLY A 106 9.26 -13.27 1.17
CA GLY A 106 9.23 -14.29 2.21
C GLY A 106 9.95 -13.89 3.49
N ASP A 107 10.05 -12.59 3.77
CA ASP A 107 10.64 -12.06 5.00
C ASP A 107 9.69 -12.11 6.21
N GLY A 108 8.41 -12.42 5.99
CA GLY A 108 7.36 -12.52 7.01
C GLY A 108 6.58 -11.22 7.26
N PHE A 109 6.85 -10.16 6.51
CA PHE A 109 6.19 -8.85 6.56
C PHE A 109 5.33 -8.70 5.29
N LEU A 110 4.26 -7.90 5.35
CA LEU A 110 3.47 -7.65 4.14
C LEU A 110 4.17 -6.63 3.25
N ASP A 111 4.31 -6.94 1.96
CA ASP A 111 4.72 -5.98 0.96
C ASP A 111 3.53 -5.21 0.39
N VAL A 112 3.80 -4.00 -0.12
CA VAL A 112 2.82 -3.13 -0.74
C VAL A 112 2.98 -3.15 -2.25
N ILE A 113 1.95 -3.57 -2.96
CA ILE A 113 1.95 -3.68 -4.43
C ILE A 113 1.08 -2.56 -4.99
N ALA A 114 1.68 -1.70 -5.81
CA ALA A 114 0.99 -0.61 -6.48
C ALA A 114 1.05 -0.79 -8.01
N PRO A 115 -0.05 -0.56 -8.75
CA PRO A 115 -0.03 -0.59 -10.20
C PRO A 115 0.99 0.38 -10.80
N GLY A 116 1.57 0.05 -11.95
CA GLY A 116 2.35 1.02 -12.73
C GLY A 116 1.44 1.87 -13.61
N ALA A 117 1.84 3.10 -13.92
CA ALA A 117 1.15 3.90 -14.93
C ALA A 117 1.21 3.25 -16.33
N GLN A 118 2.36 2.66 -16.68
CA GLN A 118 2.64 2.02 -17.97
C GLN A 118 3.11 0.56 -17.87
N ALA A 119 3.36 0.10 -16.65
CA ALA A 119 3.81 -1.25 -16.31
C ALA A 119 2.75 -1.93 -15.43
N PHE A 120 2.84 -3.24 -15.25
CA PHE A 120 1.88 -4.00 -14.44
C PHE A 120 1.80 -3.50 -13.00
N ALA A 121 2.90 -3.60 -12.26
CA ALA A 121 2.97 -3.16 -10.88
C ALA A 121 4.43 -2.93 -10.44
N THR A 122 4.58 -2.27 -9.31
CA THR A 122 5.80 -2.20 -8.50
C THR A 122 5.45 -2.68 -7.10
N ALA A 123 6.32 -3.46 -6.48
CA ALA A 123 6.18 -3.90 -5.11
C ALA A 123 7.24 -3.22 -4.23
N PHE A 124 6.83 -2.85 -3.03
CA PHE A 124 7.63 -2.17 -2.01
C PHE A 124 7.59 -2.97 -0.72
N SER A 125 8.72 -3.11 -0.04
CA SER A 125 8.79 -3.69 1.29
C SER A 125 7.91 -2.88 2.24
N GLY A 126 7.00 -3.55 2.96
CA GLY A 126 6.14 -2.86 3.94
C GLY A 126 6.91 -2.32 5.13
N ARG A 127 8.13 -2.82 5.38
CA ARG A 127 8.99 -2.40 6.50
C ARG A 127 9.60 -1.02 6.30
N ASP A 128 10.04 -0.72 5.08
CA ASP A 128 10.90 0.43 4.80
C ASP A 128 10.61 1.13 3.46
N GLY A 129 9.62 0.67 2.71
CA GLY A 129 9.22 1.25 1.43
C GLY A 129 10.21 1.00 0.29
N ALA A 130 11.24 0.17 0.51
CA ALA A 130 12.23 -0.15 -0.52
C ALA A 130 11.59 -0.94 -1.66
N THR A 131 11.94 -0.62 -2.92
CA THR A 131 11.45 -1.39 -4.07
C THR A 131 12.07 -2.79 -4.07
N ILE A 132 11.24 -3.82 -3.93
CA ILE A 132 11.66 -5.23 -3.97
C ILE A 132 11.47 -5.85 -5.35
N TRP A 133 10.50 -5.34 -6.12
CA TRP A 133 10.23 -5.80 -7.47
C TRP A 133 9.57 -4.71 -8.30
N LYS A 134 9.88 -4.68 -9.60
CA LYS A 134 9.26 -3.78 -10.56
C LYS A 134 9.07 -4.49 -11.89
N ASP A 135 7.85 -4.45 -12.42
CA ASP A 135 7.61 -4.94 -13.77
C ASP A 135 8.40 -4.10 -14.78
N THR A 136 9.19 -4.78 -15.61
CA THR A 136 9.98 -4.16 -16.68
C THR A 136 9.27 -4.23 -18.02
N GLU A 137 8.21 -5.03 -18.14
CA GLU A 137 7.40 -5.07 -19.35
C GLU A 137 6.46 -3.86 -19.41
N THR A 138 6.92 -2.80 -20.07
CA THR A 138 6.03 -1.74 -20.49
C THR A 138 5.11 -2.27 -21.57
N SER A 139 3.84 -1.88 -21.55
CA SER A 139 2.94 -2.18 -22.69
C SER A 139 3.53 -1.51 -23.93
N ASP A 140 4.17 -2.29 -24.82
CA ASP A 140 4.70 -1.78 -26.07
C ASP A 140 3.58 -1.10 -26.86
N SER A 141 3.69 0.21 -27.03
CA SER A 141 3.09 0.99 -28.11
C SER A 141 1.60 0.77 -28.42
N VAL A 142 0.73 1.53 -27.75
CA VAL A 142 -0.47 2.07 -28.44
C VAL A 142 -0.25 3.57 -28.64
N ALA A 143 0.62 3.89 -29.59
CA ALA A 143 1.05 5.26 -29.91
C ALA A 143 -0.06 6.16 -30.51
N ASN A 144 -1.35 5.84 -30.35
CA ASN A 144 -2.44 6.65 -30.89
C ASN A 144 -3.79 6.57 -30.14
N HIS A 145 -3.81 6.01 -28.93
CA HIS A 145 -4.92 6.29 -28.01
C HIS A 145 -4.35 7.14 -26.87
N PRO A 146 -5.03 8.21 -26.43
CA PRO A 146 -4.67 8.83 -25.16
C PRO A 146 -4.85 7.73 -24.12
N THR A 147 -3.75 7.12 -23.67
CA THR A 147 -3.77 6.11 -22.62
C THR A 147 -4.13 6.85 -21.35
N SER A 148 -5.43 7.06 -21.14
CA SER A 148 -5.98 7.44 -19.85
C SER A 148 -5.31 6.52 -18.84
N TYR A 149 -4.71 7.10 -17.80
CA TYR A 149 -4.24 6.41 -16.61
C TYR A 149 -5.40 5.59 -16.03
N GLN A 150 -5.70 4.45 -16.64
CA GLN A 150 -6.84 3.64 -16.25
C GLN A 150 -6.45 3.05 -14.91
N SER A 151 -7.24 3.37 -13.89
CA SER A 151 -7.11 2.73 -12.58
C SER A 151 -7.18 1.23 -12.81
N ARG A 152 -6.06 0.56 -12.65
CA ARG A 152 -5.97 -0.89 -12.78
C ARG A 152 -6.47 -1.48 -11.47
N GLY A 153 -7.47 -2.36 -11.53
CA GLY A 153 -7.77 -3.23 -10.39
C GLY A 153 -6.54 -4.09 -10.09
N LEU A 154 -6.27 -4.36 -8.82
CA LEU A 154 -5.13 -5.14 -8.39
C LEU A 154 -5.55 -6.00 -7.19
N VAL A 155 -5.24 -7.28 -7.23
CA VAL A 155 -5.47 -8.23 -6.13
C VAL A 155 -4.29 -9.16 -5.97
N SER A 156 -4.02 -9.60 -4.75
CA SER A 156 -3.09 -10.68 -4.41
C SER A 156 -3.89 -11.90 -3.94
N VAL A 157 -3.42 -13.09 -4.32
CA VAL A 157 -4.03 -14.37 -3.93
C VAL A 157 -2.95 -15.25 -3.31
N PRO A 158 -3.05 -15.62 -2.03
CA PRO A 158 -2.11 -16.55 -1.41
C PRO A 158 -2.30 -17.96 -2.01
N LEU A 159 -1.20 -18.56 -2.44
CA LEU A 159 -1.12 -19.92 -2.96
C LEU A 159 -0.27 -20.79 -2.02
N ARG A 160 -0.38 -22.11 -2.16
CA ARG A 160 0.57 -23.02 -1.49
C ARG A 160 2.01 -22.84 -1.99
N SER A 161 2.15 -22.46 -3.26
CA SER A 161 3.43 -22.25 -3.95
C SER A 161 4.02 -20.85 -3.76
N GLY A 162 3.28 -19.89 -3.22
CA GLY A 162 3.68 -18.48 -3.20
C GLY A 162 2.49 -17.53 -3.23
N VAL A 163 2.58 -16.46 -4.00
CA VAL A 163 1.53 -15.44 -4.15
C VAL A 163 1.26 -15.20 -5.63
N LEU A 164 -0.01 -15.15 -6.03
CA LEU A 164 -0.41 -14.72 -7.37
C LEU A 164 -0.94 -13.29 -7.32
N VAL A 165 -0.28 -12.37 -8.02
CA VAL A 165 -0.73 -10.99 -8.18
C VAL A 165 -1.47 -10.89 -9.51
N ILE A 166 -2.69 -10.35 -9.49
CA ILE A 166 -3.57 -10.22 -10.67
C ILE A 166 -3.96 -8.75 -10.82
N SER A 167 -3.86 -8.21 -12.03
CA SER A 167 -4.29 -6.85 -12.34
C SER A 167 -5.07 -6.76 -13.65
N SER A 168 -5.94 -5.75 -13.75
CA SER A 168 -6.55 -5.38 -15.03
C SER A 168 -5.49 -4.93 -16.03
N ASP A 169 -5.51 -5.53 -17.23
CA ASP A 169 -4.57 -5.21 -18.30
C ASP A 169 -5.29 -4.99 -19.63
N ALA A 170 -5.69 -3.72 -19.85
CA ALA A 170 -6.42 -3.31 -21.05
C ALA A 170 -5.56 -3.33 -22.33
N SER A 171 -4.23 -3.44 -22.22
CA SER A 171 -3.35 -3.61 -23.39
C SER A 171 -3.27 -5.06 -23.87
N ARG A 172 -3.86 -6.02 -23.14
CA ARG A 172 -3.84 -7.47 -23.46
C ARG A 172 -5.25 -8.08 -23.41
N THR A 173 -5.41 -9.24 -22.74
CA THR A 173 -6.65 -10.05 -22.68
C THR A 173 -7.64 -9.58 -21.59
N GLY A 174 -7.40 -8.42 -20.97
CA GLY A 174 -8.22 -7.86 -19.89
C GLY A 174 -7.66 -8.10 -18.48
N LEU A 175 -6.89 -9.19 -18.28
CA LEU A 175 -6.18 -9.47 -17.02
C LEU A 175 -4.74 -9.90 -17.30
N ARG A 176 -3.81 -9.52 -16.42
CA ARG A 176 -2.46 -10.08 -16.31
C ARG A 176 -2.27 -10.65 -14.91
N ALA A 177 -1.48 -11.72 -14.80
CA ALA A 177 -1.13 -12.31 -13.52
C ALA A 177 0.36 -12.68 -13.46
N ILE A 178 0.98 -12.49 -12.30
CA ILE A 178 2.38 -12.81 -12.02
C ILE A 178 2.44 -13.59 -10.71
N GLU A 179 3.07 -14.76 -10.72
CA GLU A 179 3.30 -15.57 -9.52
C GLU A 179 4.67 -15.24 -8.92
N PHE A 180 4.67 -15.01 -7.61
CA PHE A 180 5.85 -14.85 -6.76
C PHE A 180 6.02 -16.13 -5.95
N PRO A 181 6.97 -17.01 -6.31
CA PRO A 181 7.16 -18.28 -5.62
C PRO A 181 7.63 -18.06 -4.18
N LYS A 182 7.13 -18.90 -3.27
CA LYS A 182 7.60 -18.94 -1.88
C LYS A 182 9.11 -19.24 -1.88
N PRO A 183 9.93 -18.48 -1.13
CA PRO A 183 11.34 -18.77 -1.03
C PRO A 183 11.57 -20.20 -0.53
N ALA A 184 12.56 -20.88 -1.13
CA ALA A 184 12.96 -22.19 -0.66
C ALA A 184 13.38 -22.09 0.81
N GLY A 185 12.65 -22.75 1.71
CA GLY A 185 12.95 -22.72 3.13
C GLY A 185 14.41 -23.11 3.37
N ARG A 186 15.12 -22.37 4.22
CA ARG A 186 16.49 -22.74 4.64
C ARG A 186 16.48 -24.22 5.04
N PRO A 187 17.41 -25.05 4.54
CA PRO A 187 17.50 -26.43 4.99
C PRO A 187 17.66 -26.44 6.50
N ARG A 188 16.79 -27.17 7.21
CA ARG A 188 16.93 -27.37 8.65
C ARG A 188 18.33 -27.92 8.91
N PRO A 189 19.11 -27.36 9.85
CA PRO A 189 20.38 -27.98 10.22
C PRO A 189 20.11 -29.43 10.61
N ARG A 190 20.83 -30.36 9.97
CA ARG A 190 20.76 -31.78 10.35
C ARG A 190 21.08 -31.85 11.82
N ALA A 191 20.13 -32.31 12.63
CA ALA A 191 20.42 -32.66 14.01
C ALA A 191 21.56 -33.68 13.97
N GLY A 192 22.73 -33.28 14.47
CA GLY A 192 23.84 -34.20 14.68
C GLY A 192 23.37 -35.25 15.67
N LEU A 193 23.30 -36.50 15.23
CA LEU A 193 23.26 -37.64 16.13
C LEU A 193 24.58 -37.62 16.92
N GLN A 194 24.50 -37.34 18.22
CA GLN A 194 25.52 -37.77 19.18
C GLN A 194 25.30 -39.22 19.54
#